data_AF-A0AAV7K4K0-F1
#
_entry.id   AF-A0AAV7K4K0-F1
#
_cell.length_a   1.000
_cell.length_b   1.000
_cell.length_c   1.000
_cell.angle_alpha   90.00
_cell.angle_beta   90.00
_cell.angle_gamma   90.00
#
_symmetry.space_group_name_H-M   'P 1'
#
loop_
_entity.id
_entity.type
_entity.pdbx_description
1 polymer ?
#
loop_
_entity_poly.entity_id
_entity_poly.type
_entity_poly.pdbx_seq_one_letter_code
_entity_poly.pdbx_strand_id
1 'polypeptide(L)'
;MTGRDTGFWGCFKREVPQCSFIHCMLHKQALATKNLQPELHETLNLVIKVVNFVKSSLLNERILRKLCEDSEAEHDVLLFHAEIRNISSRQEFSSIYFKLKLGYLTEIFSYYNLSNLRLQGDGIFLQVAIENVTTFQNQLKFFRLRILSNQWNMFSRVEAILSPSPHLEVKFTPLVEEHLMNLVTDFSNRFSDVPSIPKYLLTPMDKSLEDMMDLGNILVEELLYLQGNEEAKAKYSCANKSKFWFLVKGIAPNLFKKAERLLLHPFPTIYFCEKRFLQQIFLGQNTAGDLTSEKI
;
A
#
# COMPACT_ATOMS: atom_id res chain seq x y z
N MET A 1 -11.48 9.50 13.68
CA MET A 1 -10.03 9.64 13.89
C MET A 1 -9.48 11.07 13.71
N THR A 2 -9.95 11.86 12.75
CA THR A 2 -9.38 13.18 12.39
C THR A 2 -10.12 14.40 12.96
N GLY A 3 -11.12 14.21 13.83
CA GLY A 3 -11.83 15.32 14.48
C GLY A 3 -10.86 16.24 15.23
N ARG A 4 -11.00 17.55 15.02
CA ARG A 4 -10.09 18.58 15.53
C ARG A 4 -10.03 18.60 17.07
N ASP A 5 -11.18 18.42 17.72
CA ASP A 5 -11.31 18.57 19.18
C ASP A 5 -11.63 17.25 19.90
N THR A 6 -12.29 16.30 19.21
CA THR A 6 -12.73 15.00 19.76
C THR A 6 -12.16 13.78 19.05
N GLY A 7 -11.39 13.96 17.96
CA GLY A 7 -10.74 12.86 17.25
C GLY A 7 -9.41 12.48 17.88
N PHE A 8 -9.03 11.20 17.78
CA PHE A 8 -7.71 10.70 18.20
C PHE A 8 -6.56 11.63 17.80
N TRP A 9 -6.53 12.10 16.54
CA TRP A 9 -5.48 13.01 16.09
C TRP A 9 -5.51 14.37 16.81
N GLY A 10 -6.69 14.94 17.08
CA GLY A 10 -6.84 16.18 17.83
C GLY A 10 -6.34 16.06 19.28
N CYS A 11 -6.64 14.95 19.95
CA CYS A 11 -6.10 14.65 21.28
C CYS A 11 -4.59 14.38 21.24
N PHE A 12 -4.13 13.53 20.31
CA PHE A 12 -2.73 13.17 20.16
C PHE A 12 -1.86 14.39 19.83
N LYS A 13 -2.34 15.32 19.02
CA LYS A 13 -1.62 16.55 18.67
C LYS A 13 -1.51 17.53 19.85
N ARG A 14 -2.43 17.49 20.82
CA ARG A 14 -2.31 18.27 22.07
C ARG A 14 -1.18 17.73 22.94
N GLU A 15 -1.08 16.41 23.05
CA GLU A 15 -0.02 15.71 23.81
C GLU A 15 1.34 15.75 23.10
N VAL A 16 1.36 15.72 21.76
CA VAL A 16 2.56 15.67 20.92
C VAL A 16 2.48 16.71 19.78
N PRO A 17 2.63 18.02 20.07
CA PRO A 17 2.47 19.09 19.08
C PRO A 17 3.43 19.01 17.89
N GLN A 18 4.61 18.42 18.11
CA GLN A 18 5.66 18.24 17.11
C GLN A 18 5.38 17.13 16.09
N CYS A 19 4.34 16.30 16.31
CA CYS A 19 4.01 15.22 15.40
C CYS A 19 3.33 15.74 14.12
N SER A 20 3.80 15.28 12.98
CA SER A 20 3.16 15.53 11.69
C SER A 20 2.02 14.54 11.46
N PHE A 21 0.90 15.03 10.93
CA PHE A 21 -0.18 14.15 10.48
C PHE A 21 0.23 13.50 9.17
N ILE A 22 0.09 12.18 9.08
CA ILE A 22 0.20 11.46 7.81
C ILE A 22 -1.14 10.77 7.57
N HIS A 23 -1.76 11.07 6.44
CA HIS A 23 -2.95 10.34 6.01
C HIS A 23 -2.61 8.86 5.81
N CYS A 24 -3.55 7.98 6.15
CA CYS A 24 -3.39 6.54 5.98
C CYS A 24 -2.91 6.19 4.56
N MET A 25 -1.78 5.49 4.48
CA MET A 25 -1.15 5.09 3.23
C MET A 25 -2.04 4.14 2.43
N LEU A 26 -2.75 3.22 3.09
CA LEU A 26 -3.72 2.34 2.43
C LEU A 26 -4.84 3.14 1.75
N HIS A 27 -5.31 4.22 2.39
CA HIS A 27 -6.33 5.08 1.79
C HIS A 27 -5.77 5.84 0.58
N LYS A 28 -4.54 6.38 0.69
CA LYS A 28 -3.85 7.03 -0.44
C LYS A 28 -3.62 6.09 -1.61
N GLN A 29 -3.18 4.86 -1.34
CA GLN A 29 -3.01 3.81 -2.35
C GLN A 29 -4.35 3.49 -3.04
N ALA A 30 -5.42 3.31 -2.27
CA ALA A 30 -6.76 3.06 -2.82
C ALA A 30 -7.31 4.20 -3.67
N LEU A 31 -6.92 5.45 -3.40
CA LEU A 31 -7.28 6.58 -4.25
C LEU A 31 -6.41 6.66 -5.52
N ALA A 32 -5.16 6.19 -5.48
CA ALA A 32 -4.28 6.17 -6.65
C ALA A 32 -4.76 5.16 -7.71
N THR A 33 -5.35 4.04 -7.30
CA THR A 33 -5.82 2.98 -8.21
C THR A 33 -7.19 3.24 -8.85
N LYS A 34 -7.84 4.36 -8.55
CA LYS A 34 -9.18 4.64 -9.09
C LYS A 34 -9.16 5.15 -10.53
N ASN A 35 -8.01 5.63 -11.00
CA ASN A 35 -7.87 6.26 -12.30
C ASN A 35 -7.60 5.20 -13.37
N LEU A 36 -8.68 4.68 -13.96
CA LEU A 36 -8.65 3.70 -15.05
C LEU A 36 -9.02 4.35 -16.37
N GLN A 37 -8.41 3.90 -17.45
CA GLN A 37 -8.79 4.21 -18.82
C GLN A 37 -10.26 3.82 -19.04
N PRO A 38 -11.03 4.57 -19.85
CA PRO A 38 -12.45 4.28 -20.09
C PRO A 38 -12.72 2.82 -20.46
N GLU A 39 -11.94 2.24 -21.38
CA GLU A 39 -12.11 0.85 -21.83
C GLU A 39 -11.89 -0.19 -20.71
N LEU A 40 -10.93 0.08 -19.82
CA LEU A 40 -10.65 -0.76 -18.65
C LEU A 40 -11.73 -0.58 -17.57
N HIS A 41 -12.22 0.64 -17.39
CA HIS A 41 -13.29 0.96 -16.46
C HIS A 41 -14.62 0.29 -16.85
N GLU A 42 -14.97 0.30 -18.13
CA GLU A 42 -16.13 -0.42 -18.67
C GLU A 42 -16.04 -1.92 -18.41
N THR A 43 -14.88 -2.52 -18.70
CA THR A 43 -14.59 -3.93 -18.44
C THR A 43 -14.75 -4.25 -16.95
N LEU A 44 -14.19 -3.41 -16.06
CA LEU A 44 -14.30 -3.58 -14.62
C LEU A 44 -15.76 -3.48 -14.14
N ASN A 45 -16.53 -2.51 -14.63
CA ASN A 45 -17.93 -2.35 -14.26
C ASN A 45 -18.78 -3.55 -14.69
N LEU A 46 -18.51 -4.11 -15.87
CA LEU A 46 -19.15 -5.32 -16.33
C LEU A 46 -18.84 -6.51 -15.41
N VAL A 47 -17.58 -6.69 -15.03
CA VAL A 47 -17.16 -7.72 -14.07
C VAL A 47 -17.82 -7.52 -12.71
N ILE A 48 -17.89 -6.29 -12.20
CA ILE A 48 -18.55 -5.97 -10.93
C ILE A 48 -20.03 -6.37 -10.97
N LYS A 49 -20.74 -6.07 -12.07
CA LYS A 49 -22.14 -6.49 -12.24
C LYS A 49 -22.28 -8.01 -12.17
N VAL A 50 -21.45 -8.75 -12.92
CA VAL A 50 -21.44 -10.22 -12.90
C VAL A 50 -21.16 -10.76 -11.50
N VAL A 51 -20.15 -10.23 -10.81
CA VAL A 51 -19.80 -10.66 -9.44
C VAL A 51 -20.94 -10.37 -8.45
N ASN A 52 -21.58 -9.20 -8.56
CA ASN A 52 -22.71 -8.84 -7.69
C ASN A 52 -23.92 -9.73 -7.94
N PHE A 53 -24.21 -10.05 -9.21
CA PHE A 53 -25.26 -11.00 -9.56
C PHE A 53 -24.98 -12.38 -8.96
N VAL A 54 -23.75 -12.90 -9.08
CA VAL A 54 -23.36 -14.17 -8.48
C VAL A 54 -23.53 -14.14 -6.96
N LYS A 55 -23.07 -13.06 -6.31
CA LYS A 55 -23.15 -12.90 -4.85
C LYS A 55 -24.58 -12.68 -4.33
N SER A 56 -25.52 -12.28 -5.19
CA SER A 56 -26.90 -12.02 -4.79
C SER A 56 -27.68 -13.30 -4.41
N SER A 57 -27.20 -14.49 -4.80
CA SER A 57 -27.88 -15.74 -4.55
C SER A 57 -26.94 -16.95 -4.46
N LEU A 58 -27.12 -17.78 -3.43
CA LEU A 58 -26.45 -19.09 -3.30
C LEU A 58 -26.75 -20.03 -4.48
N LEU A 59 -27.91 -19.86 -5.14
CA LEU A 59 -28.24 -20.61 -6.35
C LEU A 59 -27.31 -20.20 -7.50
N ASN A 60 -27.07 -18.91 -7.68
CA ASN A 60 -26.17 -18.40 -8.72
C ASN A 60 -24.74 -18.88 -8.46
N GLU A 61 -24.27 -18.89 -7.21
CA GLU A 61 -22.96 -19.43 -6.85
C GLU A 61 -22.84 -20.93 -7.15
N ARG A 62 -23.88 -21.72 -6.82
CA ARG A 62 -23.91 -23.17 -7.11
C ARG A 62 -23.94 -23.47 -8.61
N ILE A 63 -24.76 -22.73 -9.37
CA ILE A 63 -24.83 -22.84 -10.82
C ILE A 63 -23.47 -22.49 -11.43
N LEU A 64 -22.87 -21.39 -11.00
CA LEU A 64 -21.54 -20.97 -11.43
C LEU A 64 -20.51 -22.07 -11.17
N ARG A 65 -20.46 -22.60 -9.95
CA ARG A 65 -19.53 -23.67 -9.56
C ARG A 65 -19.68 -24.92 -10.44
N LYS A 66 -20.92 -25.38 -10.64
CA LYS A 66 -21.20 -26.56 -11.46
C LYS A 66 -20.82 -26.35 -12.93
N LEU A 67 -21.07 -25.14 -13.47
CA LEU A 67 -20.62 -24.77 -14.80
C LEU A 67 -19.10 -24.71 -14.94
N CYS A 68 -18.36 -24.38 -13.87
CA CYS A 68 -16.89 -24.45 -13.87
C CYS A 68 -16.41 -25.90 -13.93
N GLU A 69 -17.06 -26.78 -13.16
CA GLU A 69 -16.71 -28.20 -13.02
C GLU A 69 -16.99 -28.97 -14.32
N ASP A 70 -18.06 -28.63 -15.03
CA ASP A 70 -18.46 -29.27 -16.29
C ASP A 70 -17.61 -28.83 -17.49
N SER A 71 -16.82 -27.75 -17.35
CA SER A 71 -15.92 -27.26 -18.38
C SER A 71 -14.46 -27.56 -18.01
N GLU A 72 -13.80 -28.45 -18.75
CA GLU A 72 -12.33 -28.64 -18.69
C GLU A 72 -11.53 -27.37 -19.11
N ALA A 73 -12.22 -26.28 -19.47
CA ALA A 73 -11.64 -25.00 -19.82
C ALA A 73 -11.64 -24.07 -18.61
N GLU A 74 -10.45 -23.75 -18.10
CA GLU A 74 -10.23 -23.03 -16.85
C GLU A 74 -11.08 -21.76 -16.64
N HIS A 75 -11.44 -20.98 -17.67
CA HIS A 75 -12.09 -19.67 -17.45
C HIS A 75 -13.12 -19.21 -18.50
N ASP A 76 -13.48 -20.03 -19.49
CA ASP A 76 -14.23 -19.54 -20.65
C ASP A 76 -15.77 -19.68 -20.54
N VAL A 77 -16.31 -20.62 -19.79
CA VAL A 77 -17.76 -20.94 -19.84
C VAL A 77 -18.62 -20.01 -18.96
N LEU A 78 -18.04 -19.43 -17.91
CA LEU A 78 -18.79 -18.75 -16.84
C LEU A 78 -19.38 -17.39 -17.21
N LEU A 79 -18.66 -16.63 -18.05
CA LEU A 79 -19.14 -15.34 -18.52
C LEU A 79 -20.40 -15.49 -19.40
N PHE A 80 -20.63 -16.67 -19.99
CA PHE A 80 -21.71 -16.87 -20.94
C PHE A 80 -23.08 -17.14 -20.32
N HIS A 81 -23.14 -17.54 -19.04
CA HIS A 81 -24.39 -18.09 -18.47
C HIS A 81 -24.97 -17.32 -17.28
N ALA A 82 -24.19 -16.52 -16.55
CA ALA A 82 -24.69 -15.91 -15.32
C ALA A 82 -25.67 -14.75 -15.56
N GLU A 83 -25.54 -13.91 -16.60
CA GLU A 83 -26.47 -12.78 -16.75
C GLU A 83 -26.68 -12.28 -18.20
N ILE A 84 -26.68 -13.19 -19.18
CA ILE A 84 -26.76 -12.80 -20.60
C ILE A 84 -27.95 -13.47 -21.30
N ARG A 85 -29.14 -12.95 -21.01
CA ARG A 85 -30.28 -13.05 -21.94
C ARG A 85 -30.23 -11.94 -23.02
N ASN A 86 -29.22 -11.06 -22.98
CA ASN A 86 -28.97 -10.00 -23.96
C ASN A 86 -27.83 -10.38 -24.91
N ILE A 87 -28.13 -10.61 -26.19
CA ILE A 87 -27.19 -11.07 -27.23
C ILE A 87 -25.94 -10.17 -27.35
N SER A 88 -26.05 -8.87 -27.04
CA SER A 88 -24.96 -7.88 -27.11
C SER A 88 -23.80 -8.17 -26.16
N SER A 89 -24.07 -8.50 -24.89
CA SER A 89 -23.00 -8.77 -23.92
C SER A 89 -22.28 -10.08 -24.23
N ARG A 90 -22.97 -11.06 -24.84
CA ARG A 90 -22.37 -12.39 -25.17
C ARG A 90 -21.21 -12.26 -26.16
N GLN A 91 -21.37 -11.42 -27.18
CA GLN A 91 -20.31 -11.12 -28.16
C GLN A 91 -19.16 -10.35 -27.51
N GLU A 92 -19.47 -9.44 -26.58
CA GLU A 92 -18.48 -8.65 -25.87
C GLU A 92 -17.57 -9.52 -24.99
N PHE A 93 -18.12 -10.43 -24.18
CA PHE A 93 -17.33 -11.37 -23.37
C PHE A 93 -16.55 -12.39 -24.20
N SER A 94 -17.05 -12.75 -25.39
CA SER A 94 -16.36 -13.67 -26.30
C SER A 94 -15.18 -13.02 -27.04
N SER A 95 -15.06 -11.70 -27.00
CA SER A 95 -13.99 -10.97 -27.69
C SER A 95 -12.64 -11.26 -27.04
N ILE A 96 -11.65 -11.61 -27.86
CA ILE A 96 -10.24 -11.75 -27.41
C ILE A 96 -9.77 -10.46 -26.72
N TYR A 97 -10.23 -9.30 -27.21
CA TYR A 97 -9.89 -8.00 -26.61
C TYR A 97 -10.49 -7.81 -25.21
N PHE A 98 -11.69 -8.32 -24.95
CA PHE A 98 -12.26 -8.33 -23.61
C PHE A 98 -11.43 -9.23 -22.67
N LYS A 99 -11.05 -10.43 -23.13
CA LYS A 99 -10.20 -11.35 -22.35
C LYS A 99 -8.85 -10.72 -22.01
N LEU A 100 -8.24 -9.95 -22.92
CA LEU A 100 -7.01 -9.19 -22.66
C LEU A 100 -7.21 -8.15 -21.55
N LYS A 101 -8.26 -7.31 -21.65
CA LYS A 101 -8.58 -6.31 -20.63
C LYS A 101 -8.84 -6.96 -19.27
N LEU A 102 -9.60 -8.06 -19.23
CA LEU A 102 -9.87 -8.81 -18.02
C LEU A 102 -8.59 -9.42 -17.42
N GLY A 103 -7.77 -10.09 -18.25
CA GLY A 103 -6.50 -10.66 -17.84
C GLY A 103 -5.61 -9.62 -17.18
N TYR A 104 -5.42 -8.49 -17.87
CA TYR A 104 -4.66 -7.36 -17.34
C TYR A 104 -5.22 -6.84 -16.01
N LEU A 105 -6.54 -6.58 -15.93
CA LEU A 105 -7.17 -6.10 -14.71
C LEU A 105 -6.95 -7.08 -13.54
N THR A 106 -7.11 -8.38 -13.78
CA THR A 106 -6.90 -9.39 -12.72
C THR A 106 -5.47 -9.39 -12.20
N GLU A 107 -4.49 -9.25 -13.08
CA GLU A 107 -3.08 -9.27 -12.71
C GLU A 107 -2.64 -7.96 -12.03
N ILE A 108 -3.01 -6.78 -12.57
CA ILE A 108 -2.66 -5.49 -11.94
C ILE A 108 -3.31 -5.33 -10.56
N PHE A 109 -4.56 -5.80 -10.39
CA PHE A 109 -5.18 -5.82 -9.07
C PHE A 109 -4.53 -6.83 -8.12
N SER A 110 -3.96 -7.93 -8.62
CA SER A 110 -3.19 -8.85 -7.78
C SER A 110 -1.91 -8.20 -7.23
N TYR A 111 -1.19 -7.45 -8.06
CA TYR A 111 -0.01 -6.69 -7.64
C TYR A 111 -0.36 -5.60 -6.63
N TYR A 112 -1.47 -4.88 -6.86
CA TYR A 112 -1.99 -3.92 -5.90
C TYR A 112 -2.38 -4.56 -4.58
N ASN A 113 -3.10 -5.69 -4.60
CA ASN A 113 -3.50 -6.41 -3.40
C ASN A 113 -2.29 -6.89 -2.60
N LEU A 114 -1.24 -7.39 -3.27
CA LEU A 114 0.00 -7.77 -2.62
C LEU A 114 0.67 -6.58 -1.90
N SER A 115 0.69 -5.41 -2.55
CA SER A 115 1.19 -4.16 -1.95
C SER A 115 0.38 -3.75 -0.72
N ASN A 116 -0.96 -3.82 -0.81
CA ASN A 116 -1.84 -3.53 0.32
C ASN A 116 -1.61 -4.48 1.50
N LEU A 117 -1.48 -5.78 1.24
CA LEU A 117 -1.24 -6.78 2.29
C LEU A 117 0.08 -6.50 3.04
N ARG A 118 1.11 -5.99 2.36
CA ARG A 118 2.39 -5.59 2.99
C ARG A 118 2.27 -4.35 3.87
N LEU A 119 1.22 -3.55 3.70
CA LEU A 119 0.88 -2.42 4.57
C LEU A 119 -0.11 -2.80 5.68
N GLN A 120 -0.58 -4.04 5.73
CA GLN A 120 -1.45 -4.54 6.77
C GLN A 120 -0.64 -5.28 7.84
N GLY A 121 -1.18 -5.33 9.06
CA GLY A 121 -0.60 -6.06 10.17
C GLY A 121 0.20 -5.21 11.16
N ASP A 122 0.72 -5.89 12.18
CA ASP A 122 1.46 -5.30 13.28
C ASP A 122 2.89 -4.91 12.87
N GLY A 123 3.36 -3.77 13.37
CA GLY A 123 4.75 -3.35 13.20
C GLY A 123 5.08 -2.63 11.87
N ILE A 124 4.06 -2.20 11.11
CA ILE A 124 4.28 -1.35 9.92
C ILE A 124 4.55 0.09 10.35
N PHE A 125 5.84 0.42 10.49
CA PHE A 125 6.31 1.78 10.75
C PHE A 125 6.39 2.61 9.47
N LEU A 126 6.53 3.94 9.61
CA LEU A 126 6.57 4.86 8.48
C LEU A 126 7.62 4.46 7.43
N GLN A 127 8.82 4.07 7.88
CA GLN A 127 9.88 3.64 6.97
C GLN A 127 9.44 2.46 6.10
N VAL A 128 8.95 1.39 6.71
CA VAL A 128 8.50 0.18 6.02
C VAL A 128 7.36 0.52 5.06
N ALA A 129 6.47 1.42 5.46
CA ALA A 129 5.37 1.85 4.62
C ALA A 129 5.84 2.66 3.39
N ILE A 130 6.80 3.57 3.56
CA ILE A 130 7.44 4.32 2.45
C ILE A 130 8.16 3.35 1.50
N GLU A 131 8.93 2.41 2.05
CA GLU A 131 9.65 1.39 1.27
C GLU A 131 8.67 0.57 0.43
N ASN A 132 7.58 0.06 1.02
CA ASN A 132 6.55 -0.69 0.30
C ASN A 132 5.93 0.12 -0.86
N VAL A 133 5.56 1.38 -0.62
CA VAL A 133 4.99 2.25 -1.65
C VAL A 133 6.00 2.52 -2.77
N THR A 134 7.24 2.82 -2.41
CA THR A 134 8.32 3.12 -3.36
C THR A 134 8.67 1.88 -4.20
N THR A 135 8.73 0.70 -3.57
CA THR A 135 8.92 -0.58 -4.27
C THR A 135 7.80 -0.81 -5.27
N PHE A 136 6.54 -0.59 -4.89
CA PHE A 136 5.41 -0.74 -5.81
C PHE A 136 5.49 0.25 -6.99
N GLN A 137 5.81 1.53 -6.74
CA GLN A 137 6.03 2.51 -7.82
C GLN A 137 7.15 2.06 -8.78
N ASN A 138 8.24 1.50 -8.26
CA ASN A 138 9.33 0.98 -9.09
C ASN A 138 8.91 -0.27 -9.89
N GLN A 139 8.06 -1.14 -9.31
CA GLN A 139 7.47 -2.25 -10.05
C GLN A 139 6.62 -1.75 -11.23
N LEU A 140 5.77 -0.75 -11.03
CA LEU A 140 4.97 -0.16 -12.12
C LEU A 140 5.83 0.45 -13.23
N LYS A 141 6.89 1.18 -12.86
CA LYS A 141 7.88 1.70 -13.83
C LYS A 141 8.54 0.58 -14.61
N PHE A 142 8.94 -0.50 -13.93
CA PHE A 142 9.55 -1.66 -14.57
C PHE A 142 8.57 -2.37 -15.53
N PHE A 143 7.30 -2.52 -15.15
CA PHE A 143 6.26 -3.09 -16.01
C PHE A 143 6.09 -2.27 -17.30
N ARG A 144 6.10 -0.93 -17.21
CA ARG A 144 6.06 -0.06 -18.41
C ARG A 144 7.24 -0.31 -19.35
N LEU A 145 8.46 -0.37 -18.80
CA LEU A 145 9.66 -0.63 -19.61
C LEU A 145 9.59 -1.97 -20.35
N ARG A 146 9.07 -3.02 -19.68
CA ARG A 146 8.89 -4.35 -20.27
C ARG A 146 7.83 -4.34 -21.37
N ILE A 147 6.67 -3.74 -21.12
CA ILE A 147 5.58 -3.66 -22.10
C ILE A 147 5.98 -2.86 -23.35
N LEU A 148 6.67 -1.73 -23.16
CA LEU A 148 7.24 -0.95 -24.28
C LEU A 148 8.31 -1.74 -25.06
N SER A 149 9.00 -2.66 -24.40
CA SER A 149 9.93 -3.61 -25.03
C SER A 149 9.26 -4.89 -25.51
N ASN A 150 7.92 -4.91 -25.52
CA ASN A 150 7.11 -6.02 -26.00
C ASN A 150 7.25 -7.32 -25.21
N GLN A 151 7.49 -7.20 -23.90
CA GLN A 151 7.65 -8.32 -22.99
C GLN A 151 6.52 -8.31 -21.96
N TRP A 152 5.68 -9.34 -22.03
CA TRP A 152 4.46 -9.48 -21.23
C TRP A 152 4.58 -10.53 -20.12
N ASN A 153 5.78 -11.02 -19.83
CA ASN A 153 6.03 -12.07 -18.83
C ASN A 153 5.56 -11.75 -17.39
N MET A 154 5.42 -10.46 -17.05
CA MET A 154 4.82 -10.02 -15.77
C MET A 154 3.28 -10.12 -15.77
N PHE A 155 2.68 -10.29 -16.93
CA PHE A 155 1.25 -10.44 -17.15
C PHE A 155 1.02 -11.75 -17.90
N SER A 156 1.32 -12.88 -17.24
CA SER A 156 1.31 -14.22 -17.85
C SER A 156 -0.02 -14.55 -18.53
N ARG A 157 -1.15 -14.07 -18.00
CA ARG A 157 -2.47 -14.25 -18.65
C ARG A 157 -2.57 -13.45 -19.94
N VAL A 158 -2.12 -12.21 -19.93
CA VAL A 158 -2.08 -11.37 -21.13
C VAL A 158 -1.13 -11.97 -22.17
N GLU A 159 0.05 -12.42 -21.76
CA GLU A 159 1.05 -13.08 -22.62
C GLU A 159 0.48 -14.34 -23.29
N ALA A 160 -0.24 -15.17 -22.54
CA ALA A 160 -0.89 -16.37 -23.08
C ALA A 160 -1.95 -16.05 -24.14
N ILE A 161 -2.65 -14.91 -24.02
CA ILE A 161 -3.65 -14.46 -25.00
C ILE A 161 -3.00 -13.77 -26.21
N LEU A 162 -1.92 -13.02 -26.00
CA LEU A 162 -1.20 -12.32 -27.07
C LEU A 162 -0.35 -13.26 -27.94
N SER A 163 0.23 -14.31 -27.36
CA SER A 163 1.06 -15.29 -28.07
C SER A 163 0.42 -15.86 -29.36
N PRO A 164 -0.87 -16.31 -29.35
CA PRO A 164 -1.55 -16.72 -30.57
C PRO A 164 -2.13 -15.56 -31.41
N SER A 165 -2.10 -14.31 -30.93
CA SER A 165 -2.73 -13.14 -31.57
C SER A 165 -1.88 -11.87 -31.48
N PRO A 166 -0.65 -11.86 -32.04
CA PRO A 166 0.32 -10.78 -31.87
C PRO A 166 -0.15 -9.44 -32.47
N HIS A 167 -1.03 -9.46 -33.45
CA HIS A 167 -1.60 -8.25 -34.07
C HIS A 167 -2.40 -7.38 -33.09
N LEU A 168 -2.90 -7.93 -31.98
CA LEU A 168 -3.64 -7.19 -30.96
C LEU A 168 -2.73 -6.37 -30.06
N GLU A 169 -1.45 -6.74 -29.97
CA GLU A 169 -0.46 -6.09 -29.12
C GLU A 169 -0.27 -4.61 -29.48
N VAL A 170 -0.22 -4.29 -30.78
CA VAL A 170 -0.11 -2.89 -31.26
C VAL A 170 -1.24 -2.00 -30.74
N LYS A 171 -2.43 -2.56 -30.55
CA LYS A 171 -3.60 -1.85 -30.02
C LYS A 171 -3.67 -1.87 -28.50
N PHE A 172 -3.24 -2.96 -27.87
CA PHE A 172 -3.36 -3.17 -26.43
C PHE A 172 -2.22 -2.52 -25.63
N THR A 173 -1.01 -2.48 -26.19
CA THR A 173 0.18 -1.88 -25.57
C THR A 173 -0.06 -0.42 -25.15
N PRO A 174 -0.57 0.49 -26.01
CA PRO A 174 -0.83 1.88 -25.62
C PRO A 174 -1.84 2.02 -24.47
N LEU A 175 -2.90 1.19 -24.46
CA LEU A 175 -3.92 1.21 -23.41
C LEU A 175 -3.31 0.88 -22.03
N VAL A 176 -2.46 -0.15 -21.98
CA VAL A 176 -1.83 -0.59 -20.72
C VAL A 176 -0.70 0.37 -20.29
N GLU A 177 0.08 0.85 -21.25
CA GLU A 177 1.16 1.80 -21.01
C GLU A 177 0.63 3.09 -20.36
N GLU A 178 -0.45 3.64 -20.93
CA GLU A 178 -1.12 4.83 -20.41
C GLU A 178 -1.64 4.59 -19.00
N HIS A 179 -2.23 3.41 -18.73
CA HIS A 179 -2.71 3.05 -17.38
C HIS A 179 -1.59 3.08 -16.36
N LEU A 180 -0.49 2.40 -16.66
CA LEU A 180 0.64 2.33 -15.75
C LEU A 180 1.31 3.71 -15.57
N MET A 181 1.34 4.55 -16.61
CA MET A 181 1.85 5.91 -16.52
C MET A 181 1.00 6.76 -15.57
N ASN A 182 -0.32 6.73 -15.74
CA ASN A 182 -1.27 7.45 -14.89
C ASN A 182 -1.15 6.97 -13.45
N LEU A 183 -1.04 5.65 -13.24
CA LEU A 183 -0.86 5.06 -11.91
C LEU A 183 0.43 5.54 -11.24
N VAL A 184 1.58 5.50 -11.94
CA VAL A 184 2.86 6.02 -11.40
C VAL A 184 2.75 7.50 -11.02
N THR A 185 2.06 8.29 -11.85
CA THR A 185 1.85 9.73 -11.63
C THR A 185 0.97 9.98 -10.41
N ASP A 186 -0.15 9.28 -10.30
CA ASP A 186 -1.07 9.39 -9.17
C ASP A 186 -0.43 8.96 -7.85
N PHE A 187 0.38 7.89 -7.86
CA PHE A 187 1.17 7.52 -6.70
C PHE A 187 2.20 8.61 -6.34
N SER A 188 2.89 9.18 -7.33
CA SER A 188 3.89 10.23 -7.06
C SER A 188 3.24 11.48 -6.45
N ASN A 189 2.10 11.90 -6.98
CA ASN A 189 1.37 13.06 -6.49
C ASN A 189 0.80 12.83 -5.08
N ARG A 190 0.17 11.67 -4.84
CA ARG A 190 -0.52 11.38 -3.56
C ARG A 190 0.41 11.11 -2.39
N PHE A 191 1.67 10.75 -2.67
CA PHE A 191 2.68 10.47 -1.64
C PHE A 191 3.76 11.56 -1.55
N SER A 192 3.61 12.67 -2.27
CA SER A 192 4.55 13.81 -2.28
C SER A 192 4.70 14.53 -0.94
N ASP A 193 3.66 14.47 -0.10
CA ASP A 193 3.60 15.04 1.25
C ASP A 193 4.18 14.11 2.33
N VAL A 194 4.57 12.89 1.98
CA VAL A 194 5.18 11.95 2.93
C VAL A 194 6.63 12.36 3.17
N PRO A 195 7.02 12.68 4.43
CA PRO A 195 8.36 13.16 4.71
C PRO A 195 9.39 12.06 4.46
N SER A 196 10.50 12.44 3.82
CA SER A 196 11.66 11.55 3.73
C SER A 196 12.27 11.37 5.13
N ILE A 197 12.68 10.14 5.41
CA ILE A 197 13.33 9.83 6.68
C ILE A 197 14.84 10.01 6.49
N PRO A 198 15.50 10.87 7.28
CA PRO A 198 16.93 11.08 7.16
C PRO A 198 17.73 9.79 7.35
N LYS A 199 18.73 9.56 6.50
CA LYS A 199 19.54 8.33 6.49
C LYS A 199 20.24 8.08 7.84
N TYR A 200 20.68 9.12 8.55
CA TYR A 200 21.29 8.97 9.87
C TYR A 200 20.35 8.39 10.94
N LEU A 201 19.02 8.44 10.72
CA LEU A 201 18.05 7.76 11.59
C LEU A 201 17.78 6.31 11.16
N LEU A 202 18.07 5.97 9.90
CA LEU A 202 17.83 4.65 9.33
C LEU A 202 19.02 3.71 9.48
N THR A 203 20.23 4.26 9.35
CA THR A 203 21.51 3.55 9.42
C THR A 203 22.52 4.36 10.24
N PRO A 204 22.24 4.63 11.53
CA PRO A 204 23.10 5.47 12.38
C PRO A 204 24.53 4.92 12.50
N MET A 205 24.71 3.60 12.43
CA MET A 205 26.02 2.94 12.58
C MET A 205 26.90 3.01 11.32
N ASP A 206 26.31 3.30 10.16
CA ASP A 206 27.00 3.23 8.86
C ASP A 206 27.26 4.62 8.25
N LYS A 207 27.12 5.69 9.06
CA LYS A 207 27.35 7.06 8.61
C LYS A 207 28.82 7.43 8.74
N SER A 208 29.42 7.90 7.64
CA SER A 208 30.77 8.48 7.67
C SER A 208 30.76 9.92 8.21
N LEU A 209 31.93 10.51 8.46
CA LEU A 209 32.02 11.92 8.88
C LEU A 209 31.49 12.87 7.80
N GLU A 210 31.71 12.55 6.53
CA GLU A 210 31.21 13.33 5.39
C GLU A 210 29.67 13.34 5.35
N ASP A 211 29.02 12.21 5.69
CA ASP A 211 27.56 12.13 5.79
C ASP A 211 26.95 13.03 6.88
N MET A 212 27.78 13.50 7.83
CA MET A 212 27.35 14.26 9.01
C MET A 212 27.62 15.76 8.92
N MET A 213 28.29 16.23 7.87
CA MET A 213 28.72 17.64 7.76
C MET A 213 27.56 18.64 7.83
N ASP A 214 26.38 18.25 7.36
CA ASP A 214 25.18 19.09 7.35
C ASP A 214 24.32 18.96 8.63
N LEU A 215 24.77 18.17 9.62
CA LEU A 215 24.05 17.95 10.87
C LEU A 215 24.50 18.96 11.94
N GLY A 216 23.56 19.36 12.80
CA GLY A 216 23.90 20.20 13.95
C GLY A 216 24.80 19.45 14.95
N ASN A 217 25.80 20.15 15.50
CA ASN A 217 26.89 19.59 16.33
C ASN A 217 26.40 18.62 17.41
N ILE A 218 25.32 18.94 18.13
CA ILE A 218 24.75 18.08 19.18
C ILE A 218 24.37 16.69 18.64
N LEU A 219 23.83 16.62 17.42
CA LEU A 219 23.44 15.34 16.81
C LEU A 219 24.65 14.56 16.31
N VAL A 220 25.68 15.26 15.84
CA VAL A 220 26.95 14.66 15.43
C VAL A 220 27.64 14.03 16.63
N GLU A 221 27.74 14.74 17.75
CA GLU A 221 28.33 14.23 19.00
C GLU A 221 27.58 12.98 19.50
N GLU A 222 26.25 13.00 19.52
CA GLU A 222 25.45 11.84 19.90
C GLU A 222 25.62 10.67 18.92
N LEU A 223 25.70 10.92 17.60
CA LEU A 223 25.93 9.88 16.60
C LEU A 223 27.31 9.24 16.78
N LEU A 224 28.35 10.03 16.96
CA LEU A 224 29.71 9.54 17.19
C LEU A 224 29.81 8.74 18.49
N TYR A 225 29.13 9.19 19.55
CA TYR A 225 29.06 8.43 20.79
C TYR A 225 28.34 7.08 20.61
N LEU A 226 27.22 7.05 19.89
CA LEU A 226 26.52 5.80 19.56
C LEU A 226 27.42 4.86 18.75
N GLN A 227 28.13 5.38 17.74
CA GLN A 227 29.07 4.61 16.91
C GLN A 227 30.29 4.12 17.69
N GLY A 228 30.68 4.80 18.77
CA GLY A 228 31.77 4.38 19.67
C GLY A 228 31.33 3.40 20.77
N ASN A 229 30.03 3.23 21.00
CA ASN A 229 29.50 2.48 22.14
C ASN A 229 29.14 1.04 21.76
N GLU A 230 29.89 0.06 22.30
CA GLU A 230 29.67 -1.37 22.02
C GLU A 230 28.30 -1.90 22.46
N GLU A 231 27.73 -1.38 23.54
CA GLU A 231 26.38 -1.74 23.98
C GLU A 231 25.32 -1.23 22.99
N ALA A 232 25.50 0.00 22.49
CA ALA A 232 24.62 0.57 21.47
C ALA A 232 24.70 -0.22 20.15
N LYS A 233 25.91 -0.64 19.74
CA LYS A 233 26.10 -1.52 18.58
C LYS A 233 25.38 -2.87 18.76
N ALA A 234 25.56 -3.53 19.90
CA ALA A 234 24.88 -4.79 20.20
C ALA A 234 23.35 -4.63 20.16
N LYS A 235 22.83 -3.54 20.75
CA LYS A 235 21.40 -3.20 20.69
C LYS A 235 20.91 -2.97 19.26
N TYR A 236 21.72 -2.34 18.41
CA TYR A 236 21.38 -2.11 17.00
C TYR A 236 21.31 -3.42 16.21
N SER A 237 22.24 -4.36 16.45
CA SER A 237 22.25 -5.66 15.77
C SER A 237 21.12 -6.59 16.19
N CYS A 238 20.65 -6.51 17.44
CA CYS A 238 19.68 -7.45 18.01
C CYS A 238 18.23 -6.93 18.05
N ALA A 239 17.97 -5.66 17.75
CA ALA A 239 16.63 -5.06 17.81
C ALA A 239 16.18 -4.53 16.45
N ASN A 240 14.86 -4.50 16.20
CA ASN A 240 14.33 -3.74 15.09
C ASN A 240 14.56 -2.23 15.30
N LYS A 241 14.60 -1.45 14.22
CA LYS A 241 14.96 -0.02 14.24
C LYS A 241 14.14 0.80 15.24
N SER A 242 12.84 0.52 15.35
CA SER A 242 11.96 1.22 16.27
C SER A 242 12.32 0.94 17.73
N LYS A 243 12.56 -0.34 18.08
CA LYS A 243 12.96 -0.76 19.42
C LYS A 243 14.35 -0.27 19.78
N PHE A 244 15.27 -0.25 18.82
CA PHE A 244 16.62 0.31 19.00
C PHE A 244 16.56 1.74 19.55
N TRP A 245 15.79 2.63 18.94
CA TRP A 245 15.69 4.03 19.38
C TRP A 245 15.21 4.15 20.84
N PHE A 246 14.27 3.32 21.29
CA PHE A 246 13.86 3.31 22.71
C PHE A 246 14.99 2.85 23.65
N LEU A 247 15.80 1.87 23.24
CA LEU A 247 16.89 1.32 24.06
C LEU A 247 18.08 2.28 24.20
N VAL A 248 18.23 3.25 23.29
CA VAL A 248 19.31 4.24 23.30
C VAL A 248 18.84 5.65 23.69
N LYS A 249 17.58 5.82 24.12
CA LYS A 249 17.03 7.12 24.53
C LYS A 249 17.87 7.85 25.58
N GLY A 250 18.44 7.12 26.54
CA GLY A 250 19.32 7.70 27.57
C GLY A 250 20.72 8.05 27.07
N ILE A 251 21.16 7.41 25.98
CA ILE A 251 22.49 7.60 25.39
C ILE A 251 22.46 8.76 24.38
N ALA A 252 21.42 8.83 23.56
CA ALA A 252 21.28 9.82 22.50
C ALA A 252 19.88 10.48 22.52
N PRO A 253 19.61 11.34 23.51
CA PRO A 253 18.29 11.91 23.72
C PRO A 253 17.81 12.82 22.57
N ASN A 254 18.71 13.54 21.89
CA ASN A 254 18.32 14.45 20.81
C ASN A 254 18.05 13.69 19.50
N LEU A 255 18.86 12.67 19.18
CA LEU A 255 18.58 11.73 18.10
C LEU A 255 17.30 10.96 18.35
N PHE A 256 17.06 10.52 19.60
CA PHE A 256 15.80 9.90 19.98
C PHE A 256 14.62 10.83 19.70
N LYS A 257 14.65 12.10 20.12
CA LYS A 257 13.57 13.07 19.82
C LYS A 257 13.29 13.19 18.31
N LYS A 258 14.34 13.19 17.48
CA LYS A 258 14.19 13.20 16.02
C LYS A 258 13.58 11.91 15.48
N ALA A 259 14.06 10.75 15.95
CA ALA A 259 13.48 9.45 15.61
C ALA A 259 12.02 9.35 16.08
N GLU A 260 11.71 9.87 17.25
CA GLU A 260 10.36 9.90 17.79
C GLU A 260 9.41 10.60 16.82
N ARG A 261 9.79 11.80 16.39
CA ARG A 261 9.00 12.64 15.47
C ARG A 261 8.86 12.05 14.08
N LEU A 262 9.93 11.45 13.53
CA LEU A 262 10.01 11.06 12.11
C LEU A 262 9.85 9.56 11.85
N LEU A 263 10.03 8.70 12.85
CA LEU A 263 9.95 7.24 12.73
C LEU A 263 8.84 6.61 13.57
N LEU A 264 8.70 7.02 14.84
CA LEU A 264 7.92 6.29 15.84
C LEU A 264 6.47 6.78 15.99
N HIS A 265 6.27 8.09 15.83
CA HIS A 265 4.97 8.75 15.95
C HIS A 265 4.13 8.81 14.69
N PRO A 266 4.67 8.87 13.45
CA PRO A 266 3.81 8.87 12.29
C PRO A 266 3.03 7.55 12.19
N PHE A 267 1.73 7.65 11.92
CA PHE A 267 0.83 6.50 11.81
C PHE A 267 0.48 6.25 10.34
N PRO A 268 1.28 5.44 9.61
CA PRO A 268 1.05 5.23 8.18
C PRO A 268 -0.22 4.41 7.91
N THR A 269 -0.77 3.69 8.89
CA THR A 269 -1.90 2.77 8.71
C THR A 269 -2.99 2.99 9.77
N ILE A 270 -4.25 2.81 9.37
CA ILE A 270 -5.41 2.88 10.30
C ILE A 270 -5.27 1.85 11.42
N TYR A 271 -4.75 0.66 11.11
CA TYR A 271 -4.54 -0.41 12.09
C TYR A 271 -3.63 0.02 13.24
N PHE A 272 -2.54 0.74 12.94
CA PHE A 272 -1.64 1.25 13.98
C PHE A 272 -2.28 2.37 14.81
N CYS A 273 -3.12 3.22 14.19
CA CYS A 273 -3.95 4.20 14.91
C CYS A 273 -4.93 3.53 15.86
N GLU A 274 -5.68 2.52 15.39
CA GLU A 274 -6.69 1.82 16.18
C GLU A 274 -6.08 1.05 17.35
N LYS A 275 -4.96 0.33 17.12
CA LYS A 275 -4.28 -0.41 18.19
C LYS A 275 -3.69 0.50 19.25
N ARG A 276 -3.06 1.62 18.89
CA ARG A 276 -2.56 2.60 19.86
C ARG A 276 -3.69 3.31 20.60
N PHE A 277 -4.79 3.64 19.93
CA PHE A 277 -5.98 4.21 20.57
C PHE A 277 -6.56 3.25 21.60
N LEU A 278 -6.70 1.96 21.26
CA LEU A 278 -7.14 0.94 22.19
C LEU A 278 -6.16 0.80 23.37
N GLN A 279 -4.84 0.76 23.13
CA GLN A 279 -3.84 0.73 24.21
C GLN A 279 -3.91 1.95 25.14
N GLN A 280 -4.16 3.15 24.61
CA GLN A 280 -4.35 4.35 25.43
C GLN A 280 -5.65 4.31 26.25
N ILE A 281 -6.74 3.77 25.71
CA ILE A 281 -7.98 3.55 26.47
C ILE A 281 -7.73 2.54 27.60
N PHE A 282 -7.06 1.43 27.31
CA PHE A 282 -6.75 0.40 28.32
C PHE A 282 -5.75 0.87 29.38
N LEU A 283 -4.75 1.68 29.02
CA LEU A 283 -3.81 2.28 29.98
C LEU A 283 -4.45 3.45 30.75
N GLY A 284 -5.34 4.21 30.10
CA GLY A 284 -6.15 5.26 30.73
C GLY A 284 -7.17 4.72 31.72
N GLN A 285 -7.62 3.46 31.61
CA GLN A 285 -8.44 2.81 32.63
C GLN A 285 -7.68 2.47 33.92
N ASN A 286 -6.34 2.48 33.90
CA ASN A 286 -5.52 2.30 35.11
C ASN A 286 -5.04 3.64 35.71
N THR A 287 -5.32 4.78 35.07
CA THR A 287 -5.00 6.12 35.60
C THR A 287 -6.17 7.12 35.60
N ALA A 288 -7.38 6.72 35.22
CA ALA A 288 -8.59 7.55 35.31
C ALA A 288 -9.41 7.18 36.55
N GLY A 289 -8.91 7.55 37.73
CA GLY A 289 -9.79 8.20 38.69
C GLY A 289 -10.10 9.58 38.11
N ASP A 290 -11.38 9.95 38.08
CA ASP A 290 -11.91 11.19 37.52
C ASP A 290 -11.92 11.28 35.99
N LEU A 291 -13.00 10.77 35.39
CA LEU A 291 -13.78 11.44 34.33
C LEU A 291 -15.00 10.56 33.99
N THR A 292 -15.87 10.35 34.98
CA THR A 292 -17.23 9.82 34.77
C THR A 292 -18.25 10.84 35.26
N SER A 293 -18.59 11.80 34.40
CA SER A 293 -19.82 12.61 34.37
C SER A 293 -19.53 13.74 33.37
N GLU A 294 -20.21 13.96 32.26
CA GLU A 294 -21.64 13.99 31.97
C GLU A 294 -21.83 13.81 30.44
N LYS A 295 -22.70 12.89 30.04
CA LYS A 295 -24.03 13.12 29.40
C LYS A 295 -24.01 13.17 27.86
N ILE A 296 -24.53 12.06 27.31
CA ILE A 296 -25.48 11.89 26.19
C ILE A 296 -25.20 12.68 24.92
#